data_AF-A0A6C1NHD1-F1
#
_entry.id   AF-A0A6C1NHD1-F1
#
_cell.length_a   1.000
_cell.length_b   1.000
_cell.length_c   1.000
_cell.angle_alpha   90.00
_cell.angle_beta   90.00
_cell.angle_gamma   90.00
#
_symmetry.space_group_name_H-M   'P 1'
#
loop_
_entity.id
_entity.type
_entity.pdbx_description
1 polymer ?
#
loop_
_entity_poly.entity_id
_entity_poly.type
_entity_poly.pdbx_seq_one_letter_code
_entity_poly.pdbx_strand_id
1 'polypeptide(L)' 'MATKKKAFTWDMASLSKAYEQGCLAGSMGMLRDQCPYHSEVVAASWEAGWEDGVIQRAQREQPQVEDTLHIA' A
#
# COMPACT_ATOMS: atom_id res chain seq x y z
N MET A 1 -2.17 -31.98 21.72
CA MET A 1 -3.31 -31.20 21.18
C MET A 1 -2.83 -30.49 19.92
N ALA A 2 -3.19 -30.99 18.74
CA ALA A 2 -2.77 -30.38 17.48
C ALA A 2 -3.77 -29.29 17.10
N THR A 3 -3.42 -28.03 17.32
CA THR A 3 -4.19 -26.90 16.83
C THR A 3 -4.08 -26.88 15.32
N LYS A 4 -5.10 -27.44 14.66
CA LYS A 4 -5.27 -27.38 13.21
C LYS A 4 -5.46 -25.92 12.83
N LYS A 5 -4.35 -25.23 12.52
CA LYS A 5 -4.37 -23.94 11.82
C LYS A 5 -5.23 -24.18 10.59
N LYS A 6 -6.43 -23.60 10.56
CA LYS A 6 -7.20 -23.51 9.31
C LYS A 6 -6.25 -22.82 8.35
N ALA A 7 -5.74 -23.55 7.37
CA ALA A 7 -4.94 -23.01 6.30
C ALA A 7 -5.88 -22.13 5.48
N PHE A 8 -6.11 -20.91 5.92
CA PHE A 8 -6.69 -19.88 5.09
C PHE A 8 -5.70 -19.65 3.95
N THR A 9 -6.21 -19.38 2.76
CA THR A 9 -5.40 -19.14 1.55
C THR A 9 -4.48 -17.90 1.66
N TRP A 10 -4.57 -17.15 2.76
CA TRP A 10 -3.74 -16.00 3.09
C TRP A 10 -2.99 -16.22 4.41
N ASP A 11 -1.67 -15.99 4.37
CA ASP A 11 -0.80 -15.90 5.54
C ASP A 11 -0.36 -14.43 5.73
N MET A 12 0.07 -14.06 6.94
CA MET A 12 0.58 -12.70 7.23
C MET A 12 1.70 -12.29 6.28
N ALA A 13 2.57 -13.22 5.86
CA ALA A 13 3.61 -12.92 4.89
C ALA A 13 3.06 -12.54 3.51
N SER A 14 1.91 -13.10 3.09
CA SER A 14 1.25 -12.73 1.85
C SER A 14 0.60 -11.35 1.95
N LEU A 15 0.02 -11.02 3.11
CA LEU A 15 -0.59 -9.71 3.37
C LEU A 15 0.46 -8.59 3.40
N SER A 16 1.60 -8.82 4.07
CA SER A 16 2.73 -7.88 4.08
C SER A 16 3.24 -7.62 2.66
N LYS A 17 3.49 -8.68 1.89
CA LYS A 17 3.96 -8.55 0.50
C LYS A 17 2.97 -7.80 -0.37
N ALA A 18 1.67 -8.09 -0.21
CA ALA A 18 0.62 -7.41 -0.95
C ALA A 18 0.62 -5.92 -0.62
N TYR A 19 0.69 -5.54 0.65
CA TYR A 19 0.80 -4.15 1.10
C TYR A 19 2.04 -3.45 0.52
N GLU A 20 3.21 -4.07 0.62
CA GLU A 20 4.47 -3.53 0.08
C GLU A 20 4.39 -3.32 -1.44
N GLN A 21 3.83 -4.29 -2.17
CA GLN A 21 3.61 -4.20 -3.62
C GLN A 21 2.59 -3.13 -3.98
N GLY A 22 1.55 -2.97 -3.18
CA GLY A 22 0.56 -1.89 -3.31
C GLY A 22 1.22 -0.52 -3.21
N CYS A 23 2.01 -0.32 -2.17
CA CYS A 23 2.72 0.94 -1.92
C CYS A 23 3.68 1.31 -3.06
N LEU A 24 4.39 0.32 -3.59
CA LEU A 24 5.21 0.50 -4.78
C LEU A 24 4.38 0.88 -6.02
N ALA A 25 3.27 0.19 -6.26
CA ALA A 25 2.38 0.48 -7.39
C ALA A 25 1.79 1.90 -7.29
N GLY A 26 1.33 2.32 -6.11
CA GLY A 26 0.78 3.66 -5.86
C GLY A 26 1.81 4.77 -6.04
N SER A 27 3.02 4.56 -5.50
CA SER A 27 4.11 5.53 -5.64
C SER A 27 4.62 5.69 -7.08
N MET A 28 4.52 4.63 -7.89
CA MET A 28 4.82 4.65 -9.33
C MET A 28 3.69 5.21 -10.20
N GLY A 29 2.52 5.53 -9.63
CA GLY A 29 1.36 6.02 -10.38
C GLY A 29 0.63 4.94 -11.17
N MET A 30 0.75 3.68 -10.77
CA MET A 30 -0.02 2.58 -11.36
C MET A 30 -1.50 2.67 -10.94
N LEU A 31 -2.40 2.18 -11.77
CA LEU A 31 -3.84 2.13 -11.46
C LEU A 31 -4.15 1.06 -10.41
N ARG A 32 -5.11 1.34 -9.52
CA ARG A 32 -5.62 0.40 -8.49
C ARG A 32 -6.18 -0.90 -9.09
N ASP A 33 -6.72 -0.85 -10.30
CA ASP A 33 -7.33 -2.00 -10.99
C ASP A 33 -6.30 -3.05 -11.45
N GLN A 34 -4.99 -2.73 -11.41
CA GLN A 34 -3.92 -3.69 -11.74
C GLN A 34 -3.60 -4.67 -10.60
N CYS A 35 -4.45 -4.76 -9.57
CA CYS A 35 -4.29 -5.71 -8.48
C CYS A 35 -4.35 -7.15 -9.01
N PRO A 36 -3.26 -7.94 -8.92
CA PRO A 36 -3.22 -9.31 -9.46
C PRO A 36 -3.85 -10.34 -8.51
N TYR A 37 -4.37 -9.92 -7.36
CA TYR A 37 -4.85 -10.81 -6.31
C TYR A 37 -6.36 -11.04 -6.40
N HIS A 38 -6.77 -12.30 -6.55
CA HIS A 38 -8.17 -12.71 -6.54
C HIS A 38 -8.77 -12.89 -5.13
N SER A 39 -7.93 -12.89 -4.10
CA SER A 39 -8.37 -13.04 -2.71
C SER A 39 -8.69 -11.68 -2.13
N GLU A 40 -9.94 -11.44 -1.73
CA GLU A 40 -10.42 -10.15 -1.21
C GLU A 40 -9.57 -9.61 -0.05
N VAL A 41 -9.11 -10.48 0.85
CA VAL A 41 -8.26 -10.07 2.00
C VAL A 41 -6.86 -9.59 1.56
N VAL A 42 -6.27 -10.25 0.55
CA VAL A 42 -4.95 -9.91 0.03
C VAL A 42 -5.05 -8.67 -0.87
N ALA A 43 -6.11 -8.57 -1.66
CA ALA A 43 -6.45 -7.39 -2.44
C ALA A 43 -6.63 -6.16 -1.53
N ALA A 44 -7.39 -6.27 -0.44
CA ALA A 44 -7.57 -5.18 0.51
C ALA A 44 -6.24 -4.68 1.13
N SER A 45 -5.31 -5.59 1.42
CA SER A 45 -3.98 -5.20 1.91
C SER A 45 -3.15 -4.49 0.86
N TRP A 46 -3.22 -4.96 -0.39
CA TRP A 46 -2.59 -4.29 -1.53
C TRP A 46 -3.20 -2.91 -1.79
N GLU A 47 -4.53 -2.78 -1.71
CA GLU A 47 -5.24 -1.51 -1.89
C GLU A 47 -4.85 -0.50 -0.80
N ALA A 48 -4.79 -0.93 0.46
CA ALA A 48 -4.33 -0.08 1.56
C ALA A 48 -2.91 0.45 1.32
N GLY A 49 -1.99 -0.43 0.89
CA GLY A 49 -0.63 -0.03 0.53
C GLY A 49 -0.61 0.92 -0.65
N TRP A 50 -1.42 0.68 -1.68
CA TRP A 50 -1.53 1.53 -2.86
C TRP A 50 -2.01 2.93 -2.53
N GLU A 51 -3.01 3.07 -1.66
CA GLU A 51 -3.47 4.38 -1.17
C GLU A 51 -2.35 5.15 -0.46
N ASP A 52 -1.60 4.49 0.42
CA ASP A 52 -0.43 5.08 1.08
C ASP A 52 0.64 5.52 0.07
N GLY A 53 0.91 4.70 -0.95
CA GLY A 53 1.86 5.00 -2.02
C GLY A 53 1.44 6.21 -2.87
N VAL A 54 0.14 6.34 -3.18
CA VAL A 54 -0.43 7.48 -3.90
C VAL A 54 -0.32 8.76 -3.07
N ILE A 55 -0.64 8.69 -1.78
CA ILE A 55 -0.48 9.82 -0.86
C ILE A 55 0.99 10.24 -0.81
N GLN A 56 1.92 9.29 -0.72
CA GLN A 56 3.36 9.57 -0.66
C GLN A 56 3.87 10.21 -1.97
N ARG A 57 3.36 9.77 -3.12
CA ARG A 57 3.64 10.39 -4.43
C ARG A 57 3.12 11.82 -4.48
N ALA A 58 1.86 12.03 -4.07
CA ALA A 58 1.24 13.35 -4.03
C ALA A 58 1.97 14.30 -3.06
N GLN A 59 2.44 13.81 -1.92
CA GLN A 59 3.27 14.58 -0.98
C GLN A 59 4.64 14.94 -1.57
N ARG A 60 5.26 14.06 -2.35
CA ARG A 60 6.51 14.37 -3.07
C ARG A 60 6.31 15.38 -4.19
N GLU A 61 5.15 15.37 -4.83
CA GLU A 61 4.77 16.34 -5.87
C GLU A 61 4.31 17.68 -5.29
N GLN A 62 3.99 17.76 -4.00
CA GLN A 62 3.77 19.06 -3.36
C GLN A 62 5.11 19.80 -3.32
N PRO A 63 5.21 20.98 -3.96
CA PRO A 63 6.36 21.84 -3.76
C PRO A 63 6.43 22.15 -2.27
N GLN A 64 7.59 21.90 -1.66
CA GLN A 64 7.94 22.32 -0.31
C GLN A 64 7.86 23.86 -0.22
N VAL A 65 6.65 24.40 -0.11
CA VAL A 65 6.37 25.81 0.14
C VAL A 65 6.30 26.05 1.65
N GLU A 66 7.29 25.57 2.39
CA GLU A 66 7.33 25.70 3.85
C GLU A 66 8.66 26.25 4.38
N ASP A 67 9.39 27.04 3.58
CA ASP A 67 10.60 27.74 4.06
C ASP A 67 10.49 29.28 4.00
N THR A 68 9.38 29.86 3.52
CA THR A 68 9.28 31.32 3.33
C THR A 68 8.40 32.03 4.35
N LEU A 69 8.48 31.64 5.63
CA LEU A 69 7.91 32.47 6.72
C LEU A 69 8.77 32.42 7.99
N HIS A 70 10.07 32.67 7.85
CA HIS A 70 10.96 32.97 8.99
C HIS A 70 11.59 34.38 8.93
N ILE A 71 11.22 35.22 7.95
CA ILE A 71 11.72 36.59 7.83
C ILE A 71 10.65 37.54 7.30
N ALA A 72 9.82 38.09 8.19
CA ALA A 72 9.17 39.39 8.03
C ALA A 72 8.79 39.94 9.41
#